data_AF-A0A812WUX7-F1
#
_entry.id   AF-A0A812WUX7-F1
#
_cell.length_a   1.000
_cell.length_b   1.000
_cell.length_c   1.000
_cell.angle_alpha   90.00
_cell.angle_beta   90.00
_cell.angle_gamma   90.00
#
_symmetry.space_group_name_H-M   'P 1'
#
loop_
_entity.id
_entity.type
_entity.pdbx_description
1 polymer ?
#
loop_
_entity_poly.entity_id
_entity_poly.type
_entity_poly.pdbx_seq_one_letter_code
_entity_poly.pdbx_strand_id
1 'polypeptide(L)'
;EIQLPRGESAEAGAAAEEPEDREIRLRSLRTRRAELESKLQAGALRAENEVLEDRVMRAQEDFLGLQAEFKAMKEQHNECLDSLRLALEEQQKDAEQADRRVVCAEDLVRFHQEQRRMMASHWKQQCQMKDERIRYLNLQLTEYTIDWQQLGVQRQTEASLSHEHYCLEDRHRHLLQTQRNLTAETSRLESCLQQANAEEARLTEALRLAEVNLGEGCPQSPGSEETAADVAEPRVQRWKVLREHSTIVQPSEISNADEAFYENQLMDALKKEGMETCNLILGIDFTRSNLTQGKETFHNLSLHALRSPHGPNPYQRSIDIVMKTLAPMFDEDGLVPAFIFGDVSTKDRAVRPLATGHDSIPVDEILPAYNKAIEELGASGYGLSGPTSFAPLIYKAIEVVSQNGNEQHILLILADGAVTDDACCEATRQALVLASDYPLSIVMIGVGDGPWDVMKEFDDALPSRQFDNFQFVPFAKFQALLESGRPRQCRLAEAAFALCALQEVPAQRAAMRQLGLFQAHEPPAKRPRLSR
;
A
#
# COMPACT_ATOMS: atom_id res chain seq x y z
N GLU A 1 53.02 45.11 1.76
CA GLU A 1 54.43 45.53 1.51
C GLU A 1 54.91 44.95 0.17
N ILE A 2 56.21 45.10 -0.19
CA ILE A 2 57.03 44.14 -0.99
C ILE A 2 56.53 43.81 -2.43
N GLN A 3 57.30 43.94 -3.53
CA GLN A 3 58.69 44.41 -3.76
C GLN A 3 58.80 44.88 -5.22
N LEU A 4 59.64 45.88 -5.50
CA LEU A 4 60.16 46.13 -6.86
C LEU A 4 61.45 45.29 -7.06
N PRO A 5 61.70 44.72 -8.26
CA PRO A 5 62.98 44.09 -8.55
C PRO A 5 64.13 45.10 -8.41
N ARG A 6 65.22 44.70 -7.76
CA ARG A 6 66.42 45.53 -7.66
C ARG A 6 67.10 45.59 -9.02
N GLY A 7 67.62 46.76 -9.40
CA GLY A 7 68.56 46.87 -10.50
C GLY A 7 69.88 46.20 -10.12
N GLU A 8 70.30 45.19 -10.89
CA GLU A 8 71.65 44.63 -10.77
C GLU A 8 72.66 45.51 -11.51
N SER A 9 73.78 45.80 -10.83
CA SER A 9 74.86 46.63 -11.34
C SER A 9 75.70 45.88 -12.38
N ALA A 10 75.61 46.30 -13.64
CA ALA A 10 76.35 45.71 -14.77
C ALA A 10 77.55 46.57 -15.23
N GLU A 11 78.32 47.14 -14.30
CA GLU A 11 79.64 47.75 -14.61
C GLU A 11 80.75 46.69 -14.68
N ALA A 12 80.72 45.83 -15.71
CA ALA A 12 81.85 44.99 -16.09
C ALA A 12 81.70 44.53 -17.55
N GLY A 13 82.56 45.01 -18.47
CA GLY A 13 82.45 44.59 -19.88
C GLY A 13 83.08 45.47 -20.95
N ALA A 14 84.07 46.33 -20.62
CA ALA A 14 84.82 47.10 -21.62
C ALA A 14 85.83 46.21 -22.39
N ALA A 15 85.34 45.17 -23.06
CA ALA A 15 86.12 44.38 -24.00
C ALA A 15 86.43 45.22 -25.25
N ALA A 16 87.67 45.13 -25.73
CA ALA A 16 88.08 45.84 -26.94
C ALA A 16 87.56 45.09 -28.18
N GLU A 17 86.40 45.50 -28.71
CA GLU A 17 85.90 45.03 -30.00
C GLU A 17 86.92 45.37 -31.10
N GLU A 18 87.28 44.37 -31.92
CA GLU A 18 88.21 44.54 -33.03
C GLU A 18 87.65 45.56 -34.05
N PRO A 19 88.53 46.30 -34.76
CA PRO A 19 88.09 47.40 -35.61
C PRO A 19 87.15 46.97 -36.73
N GLU A 20 87.25 45.75 -37.23
CA GLU A 20 86.36 45.22 -38.28
C GLU A 20 84.94 44.95 -37.74
N ASP A 21 84.78 44.26 -36.61
CA ASP A 21 83.49 44.06 -35.93
C ASP A 21 82.82 45.41 -35.60
N ARG A 22 83.63 46.36 -35.12
CA ARG A 22 83.16 47.71 -34.82
C ARG A 22 82.68 48.45 -36.07
N GLU A 23 83.31 48.24 -37.22
CA GLU A 23 82.84 48.79 -38.49
C GLU A 23 81.61 48.07 -39.04
N ILE A 24 81.51 46.74 -38.92
CA ILE A 24 80.33 45.95 -39.27
C ILE A 24 79.11 46.43 -38.46
N ARG A 25 79.30 46.66 -37.16
CA ARG A 25 78.28 47.21 -36.25
C ARG A 25 77.90 48.65 -36.61
N LEU A 26 78.87 49.49 -36.98
CA LEU A 26 78.59 50.85 -37.48
C LEU A 26 77.85 50.83 -38.83
N ARG A 27 78.14 49.88 -39.72
CA ARG A 27 77.42 49.70 -40.98
C ARG A 27 75.98 49.23 -40.74
N SER A 28 75.74 48.23 -39.89
CA SER A 28 74.38 47.77 -39.57
C SER A 28 73.53 48.85 -38.88
N LEU A 29 74.12 49.62 -37.96
CA LEU A 29 73.47 50.78 -37.34
C LEU A 29 73.16 51.90 -38.36
N ARG A 30 74.04 52.16 -39.34
CA ARG A 30 73.77 53.11 -40.44
C ARG A 30 72.64 52.62 -41.35
N THR A 31 72.63 51.34 -41.72
CA THR A 31 71.53 50.76 -42.52
C THR A 31 70.20 50.83 -41.79
N ARG A 32 70.17 50.46 -40.49
CA ARG A 32 68.95 50.55 -39.67
C ARG A 32 68.50 51.99 -39.45
N ARG A 33 69.42 52.95 -39.33
CA ARG A 33 69.10 54.38 -39.29
C ARG A 33 68.45 54.84 -40.60
N ALA A 34 69.03 54.49 -41.76
CA ALA A 34 68.47 54.87 -43.06
C ALA A 34 67.08 54.22 -43.31
N GLU A 35 66.88 52.97 -42.86
CA GLU A 35 65.59 52.30 -42.87
C GLU A 35 64.54 53.04 -42.02
N LEU A 36 64.93 53.48 -40.81
CA LEU A 36 64.07 54.27 -39.92
C LEU A 36 63.78 55.67 -40.46
N GLU A 37 64.77 56.37 -41.00
CA GLU A 37 64.60 57.69 -41.65
C GLU A 37 63.66 57.59 -42.86
N SER A 38 63.78 56.53 -43.67
CA SER A 38 62.86 56.23 -44.77
C SER A 38 61.44 55.95 -44.28
N LYS A 39 61.26 55.10 -43.26
CA LYS A 39 59.95 54.79 -42.67
C LYS A 39 59.29 56.01 -41.98
N LEU A 40 60.10 56.94 -41.47
CA LEU A 40 59.64 58.22 -40.92
C LEU A 40 59.16 59.17 -42.02
N GLN A 41 59.92 59.30 -43.11
CA GLN A 41 59.55 60.13 -44.28
C GLN A 41 58.33 59.58 -45.04
N ALA A 42 58.21 58.25 -45.14
CA ALA A 42 57.07 57.58 -45.77
C ALA A 42 55.80 57.56 -44.90
N GLY A 43 55.85 58.09 -43.66
CA GLY A 43 54.70 58.14 -42.75
C GLY A 43 54.24 56.81 -42.16
N ALA A 44 54.83 55.67 -42.58
CA ALA A 44 54.41 54.33 -42.17
C ALA A 44 54.37 54.14 -40.64
N LEU A 45 55.36 54.69 -39.91
CA LEU A 45 55.40 54.63 -38.45
C LEU A 45 54.29 55.45 -37.76
N ARG A 46 53.67 56.44 -38.44
CA ARG A 46 52.48 57.11 -37.91
C ARG A 46 51.23 56.25 -38.11
N ALA A 47 51.04 55.69 -39.30
CA ALA A 47 49.91 54.80 -39.56
C ALA A 47 49.94 53.54 -38.67
N GLU A 48 51.13 52.97 -38.41
CA GLU A 48 51.29 51.87 -37.45
C GLU A 48 50.94 52.29 -36.02
N ASN A 49 51.34 53.50 -35.58
CA ASN A 49 50.98 54.02 -34.26
C ASN A 49 49.48 54.35 -34.15
N GLU A 50 48.88 55.01 -35.15
CA GLU A 50 47.45 55.32 -35.19
C GLU A 50 46.61 54.03 -35.08
N VAL A 51 46.97 52.97 -35.80
CA VAL A 51 46.32 51.65 -35.71
C VAL A 51 46.54 50.97 -34.35
N LEU A 52 47.65 51.24 -33.65
CA LEU A 52 47.88 50.75 -32.28
C LEU A 52 47.09 51.55 -31.24
N GLU A 53 47.00 52.87 -31.37
CA GLU A 53 46.19 53.75 -30.53
C GLU A 53 44.70 53.39 -30.65
N ASP A 54 44.20 53.22 -31.88
CA ASP A 54 42.86 52.71 -32.20
C ASP A 54 42.53 51.34 -31.58
N ARG A 55 43.55 50.49 -31.38
CA ARG A 55 43.40 49.17 -30.74
C ARG A 55 43.47 49.26 -29.22
N VAL A 56 44.27 50.17 -28.67
CA VAL A 56 44.34 50.44 -27.23
C VAL A 56 43.04 51.10 -26.75
N MET A 57 42.49 52.05 -27.51
CA MET A 57 41.19 52.67 -27.21
C MET A 57 40.06 51.64 -27.15
N ARG A 58 39.91 50.80 -28.19
CA ARG A 58 38.91 49.73 -28.19
C ARG A 58 39.10 48.74 -27.03
N ALA A 59 40.34 48.31 -26.76
CA ALA A 59 40.61 47.44 -25.62
C ALA A 59 40.31 48.08 -24.25
N GLN A 60 40.36 49.42 -24.13
CA GLN A 60 39.92 50.15 -22.94
C GLN A 60 38.39 50.23 -22.85
N GLU A 61 37.69 50.45 -23.97
CA GLU A 61 36.22 50.40 -24.04
C GLU A 61 35.69 49.00 -23.69
N ASP A 62 36.24 47.94 -24.29
CA ASP A 62 35.92 46.54 -23.98
C ASP A 62 36.15 46.22 -22.49
N PHE A 63 37.27 46.67 -21.91
CA PHE A 63 37.59 46.47 -20.50
C PHE A 63 36.61 47.19 -19.56
N LEU A 64 36.22 48.42 -19.89
CA LEU A 64 35.24 49.19 -19.11
C LEU A 64 33.83 48.58 -19.23
N GLY A 65 33.46 48.06 -20.39
CA GLY A 65 32.23 47.28 -20.61
C GLY A 65 32.18 46.05 -19.71
N LEU A 66 33.19 45.18 -19.80
CA LEU A 66 33.31 43.98 -18.96
C LEU A 66 33.35 44.30 -17.46
N GLN A 67 33.97 45.41 -17.05
CA GLN A 67 33.97 45.86 -15.66
C GLN A 67 32.57 46.30 -15.19
N ALA A 68 31.78 46.95 -16.05
CA ALA A 68 30.40 47.33 -15.76
C ALA A 68 29.48 46.11 -15.70
N GLU A 69 29.60 45.17 -16.64
CA GLU A 69 28.85 43.90 -16.65
C GLU A 69 29.13 43.06 -15.40
N PHE A 70 30.40 42.89 -15.02
CA PHE A 70 30.78 42.16 -13.82
C PHE A 70 30.25 42.83 -12.54
N LYS A 71 30.21 44.17 -12.51
CA LYS A 71 29.61 44.91 -11.38
C LYS A 71 28.10 44.70 -11.30
N ALA A 72 27.38 44.83 -12.42
CA ALA A 72 25.93 44.61 -12.46
C ALA A 72 25.56 43.16 -12.09
N MET A 73 26.31 42.18 -12.62
CA MET A 73 26.16 40.76 -12.26
C MET A 73 26.36 40.54 -10.75
N LYS A 74 27.38 41.17 -10.14
CA LYS A 74 27.62 41.08 -8.69
C LYS A 74 26.51 41.72 -7.87
N GLU A 75 26.00 42.87 -8.31
CA GLU A 75 24.89 43.56 -7.64
C GLU A 75 23.62 42.68 -7.67
N GLN A 76 23.27 42.09 -8.82
CA GLN A 76 22.17 41.13 -8.96
C GLN A 76 22.35 39.84 -8.11
N HIS A 77 23.58 39.30 -8.01
CA HIS A 77 23.83 38.13 -7.16
C HIS A 77 23.71 38.44 -5.67
N ASN A 78 24.10 39.65 -5.23
CA ASN A 78 23.90 40.08 -3.85
C ASN A 78 22.40 40.21 -3.52
N GLU A 79 21.61 40.86 -4.39
CA GLU A 79 20.15 40.96 -4.22
C GLU A 79 19.48 39.58 -4.15
N CYS A 80 19.93 38.63 -4.99
CA CYS A 80 19.47 37.25 -4.93
C CYS A 80 19.81 36.57 -3.59
N LEU A 81 21.06 36.69 -3.12
CA LEU A 81 21.50 36.15 -1.83
C LEU A 81 20.74 36.74 -0.64
N ASP A 82 20.49 38.06 -0.63
CA ASP A 82 19.72 38.71 0.43
C ASP A 82 18.24 38.27 0.40
N SER A 83 17.64 38.07 -0.79
CA SER A 83 16.28 37.53 -0.90
C SER A 83 16.16 36.09 -0.40
N LEU A 84 17.11 35.22 -0.76
CA LEU A 84 17.19 33.83 -0.28
C LEU A 84 17.42 33.76 1.24
N ARG A 85 18.25 34.68 1.76
CA ARG A 85 18.47 34.82 3.20
C ARG A 85 17.20 35.21 3.94
N LEU A 86 16.44 36.19 3.45
CA LEU A 86 15.18 36.61 4.06
C LEU A 86 14.15 35.47 4.06
N ALA A 87 14.05 34.72 2.97
CA ALA A 87 13.18 33.54 2.89
C ALA A 87 13.61 32.44 3.88
N LEU A 88 14.92 32.21 4.06
CA LEU A 88 15.43 31.27 5.06
C LEU A 88 15.14 31.73 6.49
N GLU A 89 15.33 33.02 6.78
CA GLU A 89 15.01 33.63 8.08
C GLU A 89 13.49 33.62 8.35
N GLU A 90 12.63 33.57 7.34
CA GLU A 90 11.17 33.38 7.46
C GLU A 90 10.82 31.90 7.77
N GLN A 91 11.32 30.96 6.95
CA GLN A 91 11.13 29.52 7.16
C GLN A 91 11.61 29.03 8.56
N GLN A 92 12.68 29.62 9.09
CA GLN A 92 13.15 29.34 10.46
C GLN A 92 12.15 29.77 11.54
N LYS A 93 11.43 30.89 11.34
CA LYS A 93 10.38 31.34 12.29
C LYS A 93 9.15 30.43 12.24
N ASP A 94 8.78 29.98 11.05
CA ASP A 94 7.67 29.02 10.88
C ASP A 94 7.99 27.67 11.51
N ALA A 95 9.22 27.17 11.35
CA ALA A 95 9.71 25.96 12.03
C ALA A 95 9.68 26.11 13.56
N GLU A 96 10.23 27.21 14.11
CA GLU A 96 10.12 27.51 15.54
C GLU A 96 8.67 27.60 16.04
N GLN A 97 7.73 28.09 15.22
CA GLN A 97 6.33 28.16 15.58
C GLN A 97 5.66 26.77 15.51
N ALA A 98 6.07 25.91 14.58
CA ALA A 98 5.63 24.52 14.49
C ALA A 98 6.09 23.71 15.72
N ASP A 99 7.36 23.79 16.10
CA ASP A 99 7.91 23.11 17.29
C ASP A 99 7.15 23.48 18.56
N ARG A 100 6.86 24.78 18.76
CA ARG A 100 6.05 25.26 19.89
C ARG A 100 4.63 24.67 19.89
N ARG A 101 4.03 24.40 18.72
CA ARG A 101 2.73 23.71 18.61
C ARG A 101 2.85 22.22 18.89
N VAL A 102 3.94 21.56 18.48
CA VAL A 102 4.24 20.15 18.78
C VAL A 102 4.38 19.95 20.29
N VAL A 103 5.14 20.80 21.00
CA VAL A 103 5.26 20.72 22.47
C VAL A 103 3.89 20.88 23.16
N CYS A 104 3.06 21.83 22.73
CA CYS A 104 1.70 21.98 23.26
C CYS A 104 0.82 20.74 23.00
N ALA A 105 0.99 20.06 21.86
CA ALA A 105 0.28 18.84 21.53
C ALA A 105 0.78 17.63 22.34
N GLU A 106 2.09 17.52 22.58
CA GLU A 106 2.65 16.49 23.47
C GLU A 106 2.13 16.62 24.89
N ASP A 107 2.11 17.83 25.46
CA ASP A 107 1.60 18.06 26.82
C ASP A 107 0.10 17.76 26.91
N LEU A 108 -0.68 18.09 25.88
CA LEU A 108 -2.10 17.72 25.80
C LEU A 108 -2.29 16.19 25.71
N VAL A 109 -1.45 15.50 24.94
CA VAL A 109 -1.44 14.02 24.86
C VAL A 109 -1.04 13.40 26.20
N ARG A 110 -0.02 13.94 26.89
CA ARG A 110 0.39 13.49 28.24
C ARG A 110 -0.75 13.67 29.24
N PHE A 111 -1.39 14.83 29.28
CA PHE A 111 -2.56 15.10 30.10
C PHE A 111 -3.69 14.08 29.84
N HIS A 112 -4.04 13.83 28.58
CA HIS A 112 -5.06 12.82 28.23
C HIS A 112 -4.61 11.36 28.46
N GLN A 113 -3.32 11.06 28.52
CA GLN A 113 -2.82 9.75 28.98
C GLN A 113 -2.94 9.62 30.50
N GLU A 114 -2.61 10.66 31.27
CA GLU A 114 -2.72 10.66 32.74
C GLU A 114 -4.16 10.59 33.21
N GLN A 115 -5.08 11.34 32.58
CA GLN A 115 -6.51 11.21 32.83
C GLN A 115 -7.02 9.79 32.55
N ARG A 116 -6.57 9.15 31.44
CA ARG A 116 -6.89 7.74 31.16
C ARG A 116 -6.31 6.78 32.19
N ARG A 117 -5.08 7.00 32.68
CA ARG A 117 -4.46 6.21 33.76
C ARG A 117 -5.22 6.37 35.08
N MET A 118 -5.62 7.58 35.46
CA MET A 118 -6.42 7.82 36.67
C MET A 118 -7.80 7.16 36.59
N MET A 119 -8.51 7.32 35.47
CA MET A 119 -9.80 6.66 35.25
C MET A 119 -9.69 5.14 35.27
N ALA A 120 -8.68 4.56 34.61
CA ALA A 120 -8.43 3.12 34.63
C ALA A 120 -8.07 2.61 36.04
N SER A 121 -7.29 3.37 36.81
CA SER A 121 -6.96 3.04 38.20
C SER A 121 -8.19 3.08 39.11
N HIS A 122 -9.00 4.14 39.01
CA HIS A 122 -10.26 4.26 39.73
C HIS A 122 -11.22 3.11 39.40
N TRP A 123 -11.37 2.77 38.12
CA TRP A 123 -12.27 1.69 37.70
C TRP A 123 -11.74 0.30 38.09
N LYS A 124 -10.42 0.08 38.05
CA LYS A 124 -9.79 -1.12 38.61
C LYS A 124 -10.06 -1.25 40.12
N GLN A 125 -9.94 -0.16 40.89
CA GLN A 125 -10.23 -0.15 42.32
C GLN A 125 -11.73 -0.40 42.62
N GLN A 126 -12.63 0.18 41.80
CA GLN A 126 -14.07 -0.09 41.90
C GLN A 126 -14.43 -1.55 41.57
N CYS A 127 -13.78 -2.16 40.57
CA CYS A 127 -13.93 -3.58 40.29
C CYS A 127 -13.39 -4.43 41.45
N GLN A 128 -12.19 -4.13 41.98
CA GLN A 128 -11.63 -4.85 43.13
C GLN A 128 -12.54 -4.82 44.36
N MET A 129 -13.08 -3.65 44.73
CA MET A 129 -14.05 -3.54 45.84
C MET A 129 -15.35 -4.33 45.57
N LYS A 130 -15.80 -4.42 44.32
CA LYS A 130 -16.95 -5.24 43.94
C LYS A 130 -16.62 -6.73 43.96
N ASP A 131 -15.45 -7.16 43.51
CA ASP A 131 -14.99 -8.55 43.55
C ASP A 131 -14.75 -9.04 44.97
N GLU A 132 -14.29 -8.17 45.87
CA GLU A 132 -14.20 -8.43 47.31
C GLU A 132 -15.59 -8.51 47.95
N ARG A 133 -16.53 -7.62 47.56
CA ARG A 133 -17.92 -7.69 48.04
C ARG A 133 -18.65 -8.93 47.53
N ILE A 134 -18.43 -9.34 46.28
CA ILE A 134 -18.94 -10.58 45.69
C ILE A 134 -18.33 -11.79 46.41
N ARG A 135 -17.02 -11.79 46.67
CA ARG A 135 -16.37 -12.84 47.48
C ARG A 135 -16.95 -12.92 48.89
N TYR A 136 -17.12 -11.80 49.58
CA TYR A 136 -17.76 -11.76 50.91
C TYR A 136 -19.20 -12.32 50.87
N LEU A 137 -20.02 -11.88 49.90
CA LEU A 137 -21.40 -12.35 49.75
C LEU A 137 -21.46 -13.83 49.38
N ASN A 138 -20.55 -14.33 48.54
CA ASN A 138 -20.43 -15.74 48.21
C ASN A 138 -20.00 -16.57 49.43
N LEU A 139 -19.07 -16.07 50.26
CA LEU A 139 -18.60 -16.76 51.45
C LEU A 139 -19.72 -16.86 52.50
N GLN A 140 -20.46 -15.77 52.71
CA GLN A 140 -21.67 -15.77 53.55
C GLN A 140 -22.81 -16.62 52.96
N LEU A 141 -22.96 -16.67 51.62
CA LEU A 141 -23.88 -17.60 50.97
C LEU A 141 -23.46 -19.05 51.20
N THR A 142 -22.18 -19.39 51.14
CA THR A 142 -21.72 -20.75 51.46
C THR A 142 -21.90 -21.10 52.93
N GLU A 143 -21.69 -20.14 53.85
CA GLU A 143 -21.95 -20.29 55.28
C GLU A 143 -23.44 -20.53 55.55
N TYR A 144 -24.33 -19.67 55.02
CA TYR A 144 -25.77 -19.88 55.04
C TYR A 144 -26.22 -21.19 54.36
N THR A 145 -25.53 -21.64 53.31
CA THR A 145 -25.85 -22.90 52.60
C THR A 145 -25.41 -24.12 53.41
N ILE A 146 -24.28 -24.04 54.12
CA ILE A 146 -23.81 -25.07 55.05
C ILE A 146 -24.76 -25.17 56.25
N ASP A 147 -25.20 -24.04 56.82
CA ASP A 147 -26.24 -24.02 57.84
C ASP A 147 -27.58 -24.57 57.31
N TRP A 148 -27.99 -24.20 56.09
CA TRP A 148 -29.18 -24.78 55.45
C TRP A 148 -29.05 -26.28 55.17
N GLN A 149 -27.84 -26.79 54.91
CA GLN A 149 -27.59 -28.22 54.77
C GLN A 149 -27.60 -28.93 56.14
N GLN A 150 -27.12 -28.30 57.22
CA GLN A 150 -27.20 -28.87 58.57
C GLN A 150 -28.64 -28.88 59.11
N LEU A 151 -29.37 -27.77 59.02
CA LEU A 151 -30.81 -27.73 59.31
C LEU A 151 -31.61 -28.59 58.33
N GLY A 152 -31.18 -28.70 57.08
CA GLY A 152 -31.76 -29.54 56.04
C GLY A 152 -31.70 -31.01 56.44
N VAL A 153 -30.51 -31.52 56.76
CA VAL A 153 -30.29 -32.89 57.24
C VAL A 153 -31.11 -33.16 58.51
N GLN A 154 -31.12 -32.25 59.49
CA GLN A 154 -31.90 -32.43 60.72
C GLN A 154 -33.43 -32.43 60.50
N ARG A 155 -33.96 -31.70 59.51
CA ARG A 155 -35.40 -31.68 59.20
C ARG A 155 -35.84 -32.76 58.23
N GLN A 156 -34.97 -33.16 57.29
CA GLN A 156 -35.24 -34.23 56.33
C GLN A 156 -35.35 -35.59 57.02
N THR A 157 -34.57 -35.86 58.09
CA THR A 157 -34.64 -37.16 58.77
C THR A 157 -36.01 -37.48 59.39
N GLU A 158 -36.79 -36.51 59.84
CA GLU A 158 -38.14 -36.76 60.39
C GLU A 158 -39.26 -36.51 59.37
N ALA A 159 -39.17 -35.42 58.59
CA ALA A 159 -40.20 -35.06 57.63
C ALA A 159 -40.17 -35.93 56.36
N SER A 160 -38.98 -36.28 55.84
CA SER A 160 -38.89 -37.13 54.65
C SER A 160 -39.19 -38.59 54.98
N LEU A 161 -38.74 -39.14 56.13
CA LEU A 161 -39.12 -40.51 56.51
C LEU A 161 -40.63 -40.66 56.74
N SER A 162 -41.31 -39.69 57.35
CA SER A 162 -42.77 -39.74 57.51
C SER A 162 -43.52 -39.54 56.19
N HIS A 163 -43.04 -38.66 55.30
CA HIS A 163 -43.65 -38.46 53.98
C HIS A 163 -43.41 -39.64 53.03
N GLU A 164 -42.19 -40.20 52.98
CA GLU A 164 -41.90 -41.40 52.21
C GLU A 164 -42.68 -42.61 52.74
N HIS A 165 -42.79 -42.81 54.06
CA HIS A 165 -43.63 -43.87 54.62
C HIS A 165 -45.10 -43.71 54.20
N TYR A 166 -45.65 -42.49 54.32
CA TYR A 166 -47.04 -42.22 53.91
C TYR A 166 -47.25 -42.43 52.39
N CYS A 167 -46.35 -41.93 51.55
CA CYS A 167 -46.41 -42.12 50.10
C CYS A 167 -46.15 -43.56 49.66
N LEU A 168 -45.34 -44.34 50.39
CA LEU A 168 -45.13 -45.76 50.14
C LEU A 168 -46.36 -46.58 50.56
N GLU A 169 -46.98 -46.28 51.70
CA GLU A 169 -48.26 -46.89 52.07
C GLU A 169 -49.37 -46.54 51.08
N ASP A 170 -49.49 -45.28 50.67
CA ASP A 170 -50.53 -44.82 49.76
C ASP A 170 -50.34 -45.42 48.36
N ARG A 171 -49.10 -45.47 47.87
CA ARG A 171 -48.73 -46.17 46.63
C ARG A 171 -48.90 -47.68 46.75
N HIS A 172 -48.70 -48.29 47.92
CA HIS A 172 -48.96 -49.72 48.16
C HIS A 172 -50.47 -50.00 48.19
N ARG A 173 -51.28 -49.17 48.87
CA ARG A 173 -52.74 -49.24 48.85
C ARG A 173 -53.29 -49.04 47.44
N HIS A 174 -52.76 -48.07 46.69
CA HIS A 174 -53.10 -47.87 45.29
C HIS A 174 -52.66 -49.08 44.44
N LEU A 175 -51.46 -49.63 44.59
CA LEU A 175 -51.01 -50.81 43.85
C LEU A 175 -51.84 -52.06 44.17
N LEU A 176 -52.27 -52.26 45.42
CA LEU A 176 -53.20 -53.34 45.79
C LEU A 176 -54.60 -53.12 45.18
N GLN A 177 -55.06 -51.87 45.09
CA GLN A 177 -56.33 -51.55 44.44
C GLN A 177 -56.23 -51.69 42.92
N THR A 178 -55.12 -51.28 42.30
CA THR A 178 -54.83 -51.50 40.88
C THR A 178 -54.66 -52.98 40.59
N GLN A 179 -54.02 -53.77 41.48
CA GLN A 179 -53.92 -55.22 41.34
C GLN A 179 -55.31 -55.88 41.42
N ARG A 180 -56.17 -55.46 42.35
CA ARG A 180 -57.56 -55.95 42.45
C ARG A 180 -58.38 -55.57 41.22
N ASN A 181 -58.28 -54.32 40.77
CA ASN A 181 -58.92 -53.85 39.55
C ASN A 181 -58.41 -54.63 38.34
N LEU A 182 -57.10 -54.80 38.18
CA LEU A 182 -56.49 -55.60 37.13
C LEU A 182 -56.92 -57.07 37.20
N THR A 183 -57.06 -57.69 38.37
CA THR A 183 -57.60 -59.07 38.45
C THR A 183 -59.09 -59.14 38.08
N ALA A 184 -59.88 -58.12 38.42
CA ALA A 184 -61.28 -58.04 38.01
C ALA A 184 -61.40 -57.71 36.51
N GLU A 185 -60.47 -56.93 35.96
CA GLU A 185 -60.36 -56.63 34.54
C GLU A 185 -59.81 -57.80 33.75
N THR A 186 -58.87 -58.61 34.25
CA THR A 186 -58.45 -59.85 33.58
C THR A 186 -59.59 -60.86 33.59
N SER A 187 -60.31 -61.06 34.69
CA SER A 187 -61.48 -61.97 34.64
C SER A 187 -62.65 -61.44 33.81
N ARG A 188 -62.81 -60.10 33.69
CA ARG A 188 -63.73 -59.50 32.70
C ARG A 188 -63.22 -59.68 31.28
N LEU A 189 -61.94 -59.47 31.02
CA LEU A 189 -61.30 -59.62 29.71
C LEU A 189 -61.24 -61.09 29.29
N GLU A 190 -61.11 -62.06 30.20
CA GLU A 190 -61.24 -63.49 29.92
C GLU A 190 -62.67 -63.83 29.49
N SER A 191 -63.68 -63.29 30.19
CA SER A 191 -65.10 -63.43 29.80
C SER A 191 -65.41 -62.72 28.48
N CYS A 192 -64.90 -61.51 28.28
CA CYS A 192 -65.02 -60.75 27.04
C CYS A 192 -64.17 -61.32 25.90
N LEU A 193 -63.09 -62.08 26.17
CA LEU A 193 -62.32 -62.82 25.16
C LEU A 193 -63.08 -64.09 24.76
N GLN A 194 -63.75 -64.77 25.70
CA GLN A 194 -64.67 -65.85 25.36
C GLN A 194 -65.84 -65.36 24.50
N GLN A 195 -66.36 -64.17 24.76
CA GLN A 195 -67.37 -63.52 23.92
C GLN A 195 -66.78 -63.03 22.58
N ALA A 196 -65.63 -62.35 22.60
CA ALA A 196 -64.98 -61.82 21.41
C ALA A 196 -64.49 -62.92 20.47
N ASN A 197 -63.98 -64.06 20.96
CA ASN A 197 -63.66 -65.22 20.12
C ASN A 197 -64.93 -65.79 19.46
N ALA A 198 -66.09 -65.72 20.15
CA ALA A 198 -67.39 -66.14 19.60
C ALA A 198 -68.02 -65.09 18.66
N GLU A 199 -67.58 -63.83 18.70
CA GLU A 199 -67.98 -62.75 17.77
C GLU A 199 -67.00 -62.58 16.62
N GLU A 200 -65.70 -62.83 16.80
CA GLU A 200 -64.70 -62.95 15.75
C GLU A 200 -65.07 -64.12 14.82
N ALA A 201 -65.47 -65.26 15.39
CA ALA A 201 -66.07 -66.36 14.63
C ALA A 201 -67.35 -65.99 13.84
N ARG A 202 -67.98 -64.84 14.11
CA ARG A 202 -69.11 -64.27 13.34
C ARG A 202 -68.70 -63.10 12.44
N LEU A 203 -67.64 -62.37 12.80
CA LEU A 203 -67.17 -61.18 12.10
C LEU A 203 -66.10 -61.50 11.05
N THR A 204 -65.33 -62.58 11.18
CA THR A 204 -64.51 -63.12 10.07
C THR A 204 -65.40 -63.56 8.89
N GLU A 205 -66.62 -64.03 9.17
CA GLU A 205 -67.66 -64.33 8.17
C GLU A 205 -68.19 -63.05 7.47
N ALA A 206 -68.11 -61.88 8.13
CA ALA A 206 -68.69 -60.61 7.68
C ALA A 206 -67.68 -59.60 7.10
N LEU A 207 -66.45 -59.53 7.62
CA LEU A 207 -65.39 -58.61 7.16
C LEU A 207 -64.91 -58.90 5.74
N ARG A 208 -65.30 -60.05 5.18
CA ARG A 208 -65.11 -60.45 3.78
C ARG A 208 -65.82 -59.56 2.75
N LEU A 209 -66.47 -58.46 3.15
CA LEU A 209 -67.51 -57.77 2.37
C LEU A 209 -67.37 -56.23 2.17
N ALA A 210 -66.42 -55.48 2.76
CA ALA A 210 -66.67 -54.03 3.03
C ALA A 210 -65.57 -52.92 2.96
N GLU A 211 -64.31 -53.10 2.50
CA GLU A 211 -63.26 -52.05 2.63
C GLU A 211 -63.17 -50.96 1.50
N VAL A 212 -63.62 -49.69 1.69
CA VAL A 212 -63.63 -48.61 0.63
C VAL A 212 -63.60 -47.08 1.12
N ASN A 213 -62.50 -46.29 0.86
CA ASN A 213 -62.31 -44.80 0.50
C ASN A 213 -62.10 -43.52 1.47
N LEU A 214 -61.43 -42.40 0.96
CA LEU A 214 -60.99 -41.03 1.54
C LEU A 214 -60.88 -39.82 0.48
N GLY A 215 -60.38 -38.52 0.55
CA GLY A 215 -59.60 -37.54 1.44
C GLY A 215 -59.27 -36.07 0.84
N GLU A 216 -58.36 -35.20 1.43
CA GLU A 216 -57.71 -33.83 1.02
C GLU A 216 -58.39 -32.39 1.23
N GLY A 217 -57.82 -31.12 1.20
CA GLY A 217 -56.47 -30.39 1.06
C GLY A 217 -56.52 -28.77 1.00
N CYS A 218 -55.44 -27.89 1.10
CA CYS A 218 -55.49 -26.34 1.15
C CYS A 218 -54.18 -25.38 0.94
N PRO A 219 -54.21 -24.05 0.47
CA PRO A 219 -53.04 -23.08 0.20
C PRO A 219 -53.13 -21.46 0.43
N GLN A 220 -52.07 -20.58 0.25
CA GLN A 220 -52.00 -19.04 0.45
C GLN A 220 -50.92 -18.12 -0.37
N SER A 221 -50.76 -16.75 -0.20
CA SER A 221 -49.93 -15.74 -1.06
C SER A 221 -49.43 -14.28 -0.52
N PRO A 222 -48.56 -13.42 -1.22
CA PRO A 222 -47.85 -12.13 -0.76
C PRO A 222 -47.57 -10.85 -1.74
N GLY A 223 -46.81 -9.74 -1.35
CA GLY A 223 -46.23 -8.53 -2.15
C GLY A 223 -45.76 -7.24 -1.32
N SER A 224 -45.20 -6.01 -1.69
CA SER A 224 -44.36 -5.29 -2.77
C SER A 224 -44.26 -3.68 -2.56
N GLU A 225 -43.47 -2.62 -3.05
CA GLU A 225 -42.11 -2.21 -3.65
C GLU A 225 -41.90 -0.60 -3.87
N GLU A 226 -40.69 0.11 -3.90
CA GLU A 226 -40.45 1.63 -4.22
C GLU A 226 -38.96 2.20 -4.51
N THR A 227 -38.63 3.49 -4.97
CA THR A 227 -37.28 4.00 -5.58
C THR A 227 -36.83 5.57 -5.77
N ALA A 228 -35.59 5.91 -6.32
CA ALA A 228 -34.97 7.17 -7.04
C ALA A 228 -33.76 8.04 -6.38
N ALA A 229 -32.91 9.02 -6.90
CA ALA A 229 -32.21 9.61 -8.16
C ALA A 229 -31.28 10.91 -7.81
N ASP A 230 -30.39 11.73 -8.52
CA ASP A 230 -29.45 11.87 -9.74
C ASP A 230 -28.55 13.24 -9.83
N VAL A 231 -27.57 13.48 -10.81
CA VAL A 231 -26.89 14.75 -11.41
C VAL A 231 -25.38 15.25 -11.13
N ALA A 232 -24.64 15.88 -12.13
CA ALA A 232 -23.21 16.43 -12.06
C ALA A 232 -22.76 17.48 -13.17
N GLU A 233 -21.50 18.03 -13.17
CA GLU A 233 -20.94 18.89 -14.29
C GLU A 233 -19.39 18.88 -14.71
N PRO A 234 -18.44 19.79 -14.31
CA PRO A 234 -17.56 20.56 -15.25
C PRO A 234 -15.99 20.38 -15.23
N ARG A 235 -15.20 21.19 -16.01
CA ARG A 235 -13.71 21.04 -16.22
C ARG A 235 -12.90 22.37 -16.43
N VAL A 236 -11.83 22.62 -15.65
CA VAL A 236 -10.52 23.24 -16.07
C VAL A 236 -9.49 23.28 -14.91
N GLN A 237 -9.93 23.36 -13.65
CA GLN A 237 -9.08 23.13 -12.44
C GLN A 237 -8.52 21.69 -12.34
N ARG A 238 -8.75 20.86 -13.37
CA ARG A 238 -8.76 19.39 -13.37
C ARG A 238 -7.44 18.75 -12.91
N TRP A 239 -6.30 19.41 -13.09
CA TRP A 239 -4.97 18.86 -12.73
C TRP A 239 -4.54 19.14 -11.28
N LYS A 240 -5.28 19.98 -10.55
CA LYS A 240 -5.15 20.12 -9.09
C LYS A 240 -6.32 19.44 -8.37
N VAL A 241 -7.51 19.56 -8.95
CA VAL A 241 -8.75 18.90 -8.51
C VAL A 241 -8.63 17.37 -8.44
N LEU A 242 -7.86 16.72 -9.33
CA LEU A 242 -7.63 15.26 -9.23
C LEU A 242 -6.89 14.83 -7.96
N ARG A 243 -5.94 15.62 -7.44
CA ARG A 243 -5.33 15.37 -6.13
C ARG A 243 -6.20 15.84 -4.97
N GLU A 244 -6.84 17.00 -5.09
CA GLU A 244 -7.74 17.54 -4.05
C GLU A 244 -9.04 16.73 -3.88
N HIS A 245 -9.39 15.84 -4.84
CA HIS A 245 -10.46 14.84 -4.72
C HIS A 245 -9.94 13.40 -4.51
N SER A 246 -8.63 13.17 -4.52
CA SER A 246 -8.01 11.95 -3.96
C SER A 246 -7.94 12.05 -2.43
N THR A 247 -9.07 12.37 -1.81
CA THR A 247 -9.27 12.19 -0.38
C THR A 247 -9.23 10.70 -0.08
N ILE A 248 -8.07 10.23 0.39
CA ILE A 248 -7.90 8.90 1.01
C ILE A 248 -9.09 8.65 1.93
N VAL A 249 -9.93 7.69 1.57
CA VAL A 249 -11.23 7.46 2.22
C VAL A 249 -10.99 7.28 3.72
N GLN A 250 -11.48 8.24 4.52
CA GLN A 250 -11.23 8.22 5.95
C GLN A 250 -12.04 7.07 6.56
N PRO A 251 -11.51 6.32 7.55
CA PRO A 251 -12.24 5.21 8.17
C PRO A 251 -13.61 5.59 8.77
N SER A 252 -13.86 6.88 9.00
CA SER A 252 -15.17 7.44 9.38
C SER A 252 -16.20 7.49 8.24
N GLU A 253 -15.77 7.70 7.00
CA GLU A 253 -16.63 7.81 5.80
C GLU A 253 -17.15 6.44 5.35
N ILE A 254 -16.33 5.40 5.56
CA ILE A 254 -16.65 3.99 5.33
C ILE A 254 -17.92 3.53 6.10
N SER A 255 -18.35 4.25 7.14
CA SER A 255 -19.53 3.86 7.93
C SER A 255 -20.88 3.99 7.22
N ASN A 256 -20.97 4.85 6.19
CA ASN A 256 -22.25 5.30 5.62
C ASN A 256 -22.49 4.88 4.17
N ALA A 257 -21.47 4.40 3.47
CA ALA A 257 -21.57 3.89 2.09
C ALA A 257 -22.04 2.42 2.06
N ASP A 258 -22.29 1.93 0.85
CA ASP A 258 -22.47 0.51 0.57
C ASP A 258 -21.37 -0.02 -0.35
N GLU A 259 -21.17 -1.34 -0.32
CA GLU A 259 -20.17 -2.08 -1.07
C GLU A 259 -20.21 -1.76 -2.58
N ALA A 260 -21.42 -1.87 -3.16
CA ALA A 260 -21.69 -1.54 -4.55
C ALA A 260 -21.53 -0.03 -4.88
N PHE A 261 -21.47 0.88 -3.90
CA PHE A 261 -21.16 2.28 -4.19
C PHE A 261 -19.70 2.43 -4.60
N TYR A 262 -18.76 1.87 -3.83
CA TYR A 262 -17.33 1.95 -4.14
C TYR A 262 -16.96 1.14 -5.39
N GLU A 263 -17.51 -0.07 -5.55
CA GLU A 263 -17.23 -0.91 -6.72
C GLU A 263 -17.73 -0.26 -8.01
N ASN A 264 -18.97 0.24 -8.05
CA ASN A 264 -19.48 0.94 -9.24
C ASN A 264 -18.75 2.28 -9.47
N GLN A 265 -18.47 3.05 -8.42
CA GLN A 265 -17.72 4.31 -8.54
C GLN A 265 -16.33 4.10 -9.16
N LEU A 266 -15.61 3.06 -8.73
CA LEU A 266 -14.32 2.66 -9.30
C LEU A 266 -14.47 2.19 -10.76
N MET A 267 -15.37 1.23 -10.99
CA MET A 267 -15.60 0.63 -12.31
C MET A 267 -16.02 1.68 -13.34
N ASP A 268 -16.89 2.61 -12.99
CA ASP A 268 -17.39 3.64 -13.89
C ASP A 268 -16.39 4.78 -14.07
N ALA A 269 -15.54 5.09 -13.08
CA ALA A 269 -14.42 6.02 -13.27
C ALA A 269 -13.39 5.49 -14.27
N LEU A 270 -13.03 4.21 -14.17
CA LEU A 270 -12.10 3.52 -15.07
C LEU A 270 -12.69 3.45 -16.50
N LYS A 271 -13.94 2.98 -16.65
CA LYS A 271 -14.64 2.96 -17.96
C LYS A 271 -14.77 4.35 -18.58
N LYS A 272 -15.05 5.39 -17.78
CA LYS A 272 -15.24 6.78 -18.25
C LYS A 272 -13.97 7.40 -18.84
N GLU A 273 -12.79 7.04 -18.34
CA GLU A 273 -11.51 7.39 -18.98
C GLU A 273 -11.06 6.29 -19.98
N GLY A 274 -11.97 5.41 -20.41
CA GLY A 274 -11.76 4.41 -21.45
C GLY A 274 -10.76 3.33 -21.08
N MET A 275 -10.83 2.79 -19.86
CA MET A 275 -10.27 1.50 -19.47
C MET A 275 -11.39 0.46 -19.53
N GLU A 276 -11.60 -0.08 -20.74
CA GLU A 276 -12.51 -1.22 -20.97
C GLU A 276 -11.77 -2.54 -20.70
N THR A 277 -10.45 -2.57 -20.93
CA THR A 277 -9.52 -3.59 -20.47
C THR A 277 -8.28 -2.95 -19.81
N CYS A 278 -7.57 -3.70 -18.97
CA CYS A 278 -6.27 -3.34 -18.41
C CYS A 278 -5.31 -4.52 -18.35
N ASN A 279 -4.10 -4.34 -18.87
CA ASN A 279 -3.03 -5.32 -18.76
C ASN A 279 -2.33 -5.12 -17.40
N LEU A 280 -2.09 -6.19 -16.65
CA LEU A 280 -1.50 -6.13 -15.30
C LEU A 280 -0.19 -6.91 -15.26
N ILE A 281 0.78 -6.40 -14.52
CA ILE A 281 2.07 -7.05 -14.22
C ILE A 281 2.18 -7.11 -12.69
N LEU A 282 2.51 -8.26 -12.14
CA LEU A 282 2.70 -8.45 -10.69
C LEU A 282 4.17 -8.63 -10.36
N GLY A 283 4.66 -7.89 -9.36
CA GLY A 283 5.94 -8.12 -8.71
C GLY A 283 5.77 -8.34 -7.22
N ILE A 284 6.33 -9.44 -6.70
CA ILE A 284 6.27 -9.77 -5.27
C ILE A 284 7.69 -9.75 -4.67
N ASP A 285 7.86 -8.96 -3.62
CA ASP A 285 9.05 -8.93 -2.78
C ASP A 285 9.24 -10.25 -2.02
N PHE A 286 10.44 -10.82 -2.12
CA PHE A 286 10.89 -12.01 -1.38
C PHE A 286 12.18 -11.71 -0.58
N THR A 287 12.36 -10.46 -0.14
CA THR A 287 13.48 -10.04 0.72
C THR A 287 13.31 -10.44 2.19
N ARG A 288 14.43 -10.49 2.91
CA ARG A 288 14.55 -11.02 4.27
C ARG A 288 13.91 -10.13 5.33
N SER A 289 13.70 -8.85 5.07
CA SER A 289 13.01 -7.91 5.97
C SER A 289 11.58 -8.37 6.29
N ASN A 290 10.94 -9.11 5.37
CA ASN A 290 9.62 -9.72 5.55
C ASN A 290 9.55 -10.70 6.74
N LEU A 291 10.68 -11.22 7.25
CA LEU A 291 10.73 -12.02 8.49
C LEU A 291 10.50 -11.19 9.76
N THR A 292 10.69 -9.88 9.68
CA THR A 292 10.69 -8.93 10.81
C THR A 292 9.68 -7.79 10.67
N GLN A 293 9.23 -7.47 9.45
CA GLN A 293 8.31 -6.37 9.12
C GLN A 293 6.83 -6.67 9.44
N GLY A 294 6.52 -7.82 10.06
CA GLY A 294 5.21 -8.14 10.62
C GLY A 294 5.16 -8.01 12.15
N LYS A 295 6.09 -7.27 12.77
CA LYS A 295 6.23 -7.17 14.23
C LYS A 295 5.01 -6.51 14.88
N GLU A 296 4.51 -5.44 14.29
CA GLU A 296 3.38 -4.67 14.83
C GLU A 296 2.08 -4.97 14.07
N THR A 297 2.16 -5.10 12.75
CA THR A 297 1.05 -5.30 11.81
C THR A 297 0.68 -6.76 11.55
N PHE A 298 1.53 -7.74 11.87
CA PHE A 298 1.20 -9.17 11.66
C PHE A 298 1.64 -10.05 12.85
N HIS A 299 1.45 -9.52 14.06
CA HIS A 299 1.60 -10.24 15.34
C HIS A 299 2.97 -10.88 15.62
N ASN A 300 4.06 -10.33 15.09
CA ASN A 300 5.43 -10.89 15.13
C ASN A 300 5.60 -12.17 14.28
N LEU A 301 4.78 -12.35 13.25
CA LEU A 301 4.95 -13.38 12.23
C LEU A 301 5.66 -12.79 11.00
N SER A 302 6.27 -13.67 10.20
CA SER A 302 6.73 -13.31 8.85
C SER A 302 5.54 -12.90 7.98
N LEU A 303 5.70 -11.84 7.18
CA LEU A 303 4.68 -11.37 6.24
C LEU A 303 4.33 -12.42 5.17
N HIS A 304 5.17 -13.44 4.96
CA HIS A 304 4.88 -14.58 4.08
C HIS A 304 4.34 -15.82 4.81
N ALA A 305 4.03 -15.76 6.12
CA ALA A 305 3.60 -16.94 6.86
C ALA A 305 2.23 -17.48 6.37
N LEU A 306 2.25 -18.54 5.55
CA LEU A 306 1.05 -19.13 4.94
C LEU A 306 0.09 -19.80 5.94
N ARG A 307 0.57 -20.11 7.15
CA ARG A 307 -0.16 -20.88 8.19
C ARG A 307 -0.31 -20.07 9.48
N SER A 308 -0.65 -18.80 9.35
CA SER A 308 -0.96 -17.92 10.49
C SER A 308 -2.31 -18.29 11.12
N PRO A 309 -2.44 -18.32 12.46
CA PRO A 309 -3.73 -18.52 13.12
C PRO A 309 -4.66 -17.30 12.99
N HIS A 310 -4.17 -16.19 12.43
CA HIS A 310 -4.92 -14.94 12.21
C HIS A 310 -5.52 -14.85 10.79
N GLY A 311 -5.33 -15.88 9.95
CA GLY A 311 -5.85 -15.96 8.58
C GLY A 311 -4.78 -15.75 7.51
N PRO A 312 -5.18 -15.37 6.27
CA PRO A 312 -4.23 -15.13 5.18
C PRO A 312 -3.30 -13.95 5.50
N ASN A 313 -2.03 -14.06 5.11
CA ASN A 313 -1.03 -13.03 5.34
C ASN A 313 -1.19 -11.81 4.40
N PRO A 314 -0.51 -10.67 4.67
CA PRO A 314 -0.75 -9.42 3.95
C PRO A 314 -0.58 -9.51 2.43
N TYR A 315 0.40 -10.28 1.95
CA TYR A 315 0.56 -10.57 0.52
C TYR A 315 -0.63 -11.37 -0.03
N GLN A 316 -1.04 -12.46 0.63
CA GLN A 316 -2.21 -13.23 0.21
C GLN A 316 -3.46 -12.36 0.14
N ARG A 317 -3.68 -11.48 1.12
CA ARG A 317 -4.81 -10.53 1.13
C ARG A 317 -4.74 -9.51 0.00
N SER A 318 -3.57 -8.89 -0.22
CA SER A 318 -3.40 -7.86 -1.25
C SER A 318 -3.59 -8.44 -2.66
N ILE A 319 -3.06 -9.65 -2.92
CA ILE A 319 -3.29 -10.39 -4.17
C ILE A 319 -4.78 -10.71 -4.31
N ASP A 320 -5.39 -11.35 -3.31
CA ASP A 320 -6.79 -11.81 -3.37
C ASP A 320 -7.78 -10.67 -3.62
N ILE A 321 -7.59 -9.50 -3.02
CA ILE A 321 -8.46 -8.34 -3.22
C ILE A 321 -8.23 -7.72 -4.60
N VAL A 322 -6.99 -7.34 -4.95
CA VAL A 322 -6.73 -6.61 -6.20
C VAL A 322 -7.05 -7.46 -7.43
N MET A 323 -6.74 -8.76 -7.40
CA MET A 323 -7.07 -9.67 -8.50
C MET A 323 -8.58 -9.85 -8.66
N LYS A 324 -9.36 -9.90 -7.57
CA LYS A 324 -10.83 -9.95 -7.64
C LYS A 324 -11.44 -8.65 -8.17
N THR A 325 -10.96 -7.49 -7.73
CA THR A 325 -11.52 -6.20 -8.21
C THR A 325 -11.13 -5.92 -9.67
N LEU A 326 -9.97 -6.36 -10.14
CA LEU A 326 -9.57 -6.24 -11.54
C LEU A 326 -10.06 -7.40 -12.43
N ALA A 327 -10.55 -8.51 -11.87
CA ALA A 327 -11.08 -9.64 -12.64
C ALA A 327 -12.07 -9.28 -13.76
N PRO A 328 -13.01 -8.31 -13.58
CA PRO A 328 -13.93 -7.88 -14.64
C PRO A 328 -13.31 -6.98 -15.72
N MET A 329 -12.01 -6.66 -15.63
CA MET A 329 -11.29 -5.70 -16.47
C MET A 329 -10.02 -6.26 -17.12
N PHE A 330 -9.64 -7.51 -16.87
CA PHE A 330 -8.63 -8.17 -17.68
C PHE A 330 -9.15 -8.40 -19.12
N ASP A 331 -8.23 -8.58 -20.04
CA ASP A 331 -8.51 -8.82 -21.46
C ASP A 331 -8.97 -10.27 -21.73
N GLU A 332 -9.10 -10.65 -23.01
CA GLU A 332 -9.61 -11.97 -23.40
C GLU A 332 -8.70 -13.15 -23.03
N ASP A 333 -7.40 -12.95 -22.71
CA ASP A 333 -6.51 -14.05 -22.31
C ASP A 333 -6.39 -14.27 -20.80
N GLY A 334 -6.57 -13.23 -19.98
CA GLY A 334 -6.57 -13.33 -18.51
C GLY A 334 -5.24 -13.75 -17.89
N LEU A 335 -4.11 -13.50 -18.58
CA LEU A 335 -2.76 -13.86 -18.14
C LEU A 335 -2.01 -12.66 -17.57
N VAL A 336 -1.55 -12.77 -16.33
CA VAL A 336 -0.76 -11.74 -15.65
C VAL A 336 0.73 -12.15 -15.64
N PRO A 337 1.62 -11.43 -16.33
CA PRO A 337 3.06 -11.49 -16.10
C PRO A 337 3.39 -11.34 -14.61
N ALA A 338 3.93 -12.39 -13.98
CA ALA A 338 4.05 -12.47 -12.52
C ALA A 338 5.48 -12.85 -12.11
N PHE A 339 6.15 -11.95 -11.40
CA PHE A 339 7.57 -12.03 -11.06
C PHE A 339 7.81 -11.91 -9.55
N ILE A 340 8.96 -12.40 -9.10
CA ILE A 340 9.49 -12.15 -7.76
C ILE A 340 10.91 -11.55 -7.83
N PHE A 341 11.30 -10.86 -6.77
CA PHE A 341 12.60 -10.20 -6.63
C PHE A 341 13.11 -10.27 -5.18
N GLY A 342 14.41 -10.02 -4.97
CA GLY A 342 15.00 -9.98 -3.62
C GLY A 342 15.26 -11.32 -2.93
N ASP A 343 14.96 -12.46 -3.58
CA ASP A 343 15.38 -13.79 -3.10
C ASP A 343 16.88 -14.02 -3.33
N VAL A 344 17.44 -15.13 -2.83
CA VAL A 344 18.89 -15.44 -2.97
C VAL A 344 19.35 -15.48 -4.43
N SER A 345 18.47 -15.81 -5.38
CA SER A 345 18.77 -15.92 -6.81
C SER A 345 18.70 -14.58 -7.56
N THR A 346 17.86 -13.66 -7.10
CA THR A 346 17.52 -12.40 -7.79
C THR A 346 18.19 -11.17 -7.20
N LYS A 347 18.14 -11.03 -5.87
CA LYS A 347 18.67 -9.88 -5.10
C LYS A 347 18.24 -8.54 -5.70
N ASP A 348 19.19 -7.62 -5.83
CA ASP A 348 19.11 -6.25 -6.34
C ASP A 348 19.19 -6.13 -7.87
N ARG A 349 19.29 -7.25 -8.62
CA ARG A 349 19.84 -7.24 -10.01
C ARG A 349 18.95 -7.85 -11.07
N ALA A 350 18.01 -8.70 -10.67
CA ALA A 350 17.17 -9.46 -11.57
C ALA A 350 15.80 -9.68 -10.94
N VAL A 351 14.87 -10.16 -11.76
CA VAL A 351 13.61 -10.78 -11.31
C VAL A 351 13.52 -12.18 -11.90
N ARG A 352 12.68 -13.04 -11.34
CA ARG A 352 12.34 -14.34 -11.94
C ARG A 352 10.84 -14.57 -11.94
N PRO A 353 10.29 -15.40 -12.85
CA PRO A 353 8.88 -15.77 -12.82
C PRO A 353 8.45 -16.38 -11.48
N LEU A 354 7.20 -16.12 -11.11
CA LEU A 354 6.55 -16.70 -9.93
C LEU A 354 6.29 -18.20 -10.11
N ALA A 355 5.93 -18.62 -11.33
CA ALA A 355 5.79 -20.03 -11.71
C ALA A 355 6.97 -20.48 -12.59
N THR A 356 7.62 -21.57 -12.19
CA THR A 356 8.77 -22.13 -12.92
C THR A 356 8.41 -22.52 -14.36
N GLY A 357 8.93 -21.77 -15.33
CA GLY A 357 8.75 -22.01 -16.76
C GLY A 357 7.63 -21.19 -17.43
N HIS A 358 6.91 -20.34 -16.69
CA HIS A 358 5.83 -19.52 -17.23
C HIS A 358 5.92 -18.08 -16.70
N ASP A 359 6.27 -17.13 -17.57
CA ASP A 359 6.37 -15.70 -17.24
C ASP A 359 5.01 -15.08 -16.88
N SER A 360 3.93 -15.54 -17.54
CA SER A 360 2.54 -15.14 -17.28
C SER A 360 1.71 -16.29 -16.73
N ILE A 361 0.80 -15.98 -15.79
CA ILE A 361 -0.02 -16.94 -15.04
C ILE A 361 -1.50 -16.51 -15.13
N PRO A 362 -2.47 -17.43 -15.29
CA PRO A 362 -3.89 -17.10 -15.19
C PRO A 362 -4.23 -16.46 -13.84
N VAL A 363 -5.10 -15.46 -13.83
CA VAL A 363 -5.48 -14.69 -12.61
C VAL A 363 -5.82 -15.58 -11.41
N ASP A 364 -6.65 -16.61 -11.62
CA ASP A 364 -7.07 -17.56 -10.58
C ASP A 364 -5.92 -18.43 -10.03
N GLU A 365 -4.83 -18.60 -10.80
CA GLU A 365 -3.67 -19.41 -10.42
C GLU A 365 -2.57 -18.61 -9.72
N ILE A 366 -2.63 -17.26 -9.70
CA ILE A 366 -1.60 -16.40 -9.07
C ILE A 366 -1.45 -16.70 -7.57
N LEU A 367 -2.56 -16.76 -6.83
CA LEU A 367 -2.53 -17.00 -5.39
C LEU A 367 -2.06 -18.44 -5.04
N PRO A 368 -2.53 -19.50 -5.73
CA PRO A 368 -1.91 -20.82 -5.69
C PRO A 368 -0.40 -20.83 -6.00
N ALA A 369 0.04 -20.12 -7.04
CA ALA A 369 1.45 -20.04 -7.43
C ALA A 369 2.31 -19.35 -6.37
N TYR A 370 1.83 -18.25 -5.77
CA TYR A 370 2.48 -17.59 -4.63
C TYR A 370 2.62 -18.53 -3.42
N ASN A 371 1.54 -19.23 -3.04
CA ASN A 371 1.57 -20.18 -1.93
C ASN A 371 2.62 -21.27 -2.18
N LYS A 372 2.64 -21.85 -3.39
CA LYS A 372 3.62 -22.86 -3.81
C LYS A 372 5.05 -22.31 -3.79
N ALA A 373 5.29 -21.10 -4.32
CA ALA A 373 6.61 -20.48 -4.35
C ALA A 373 7.19 -20.28 -2.94
N ILE A 374 6.35 -19.91 -1.96
CA ILE A 374 6.76 -19.79 -0.55
C ILE A 374 7.00 -21.17 0.09
N GLU A 375 6.21 -22.20 -0.20
CA GLU A 375 6.48 -23.56 0.30
C GLU A 375 7.78 -24.15 -0.30
N GLU A 376 8.07 -23.91 -1.57
CA GLU A 376 9.34 -24.31 -2.21
C GLU A 376 10.55 -23.55 -1.65
N LEU A 377 10.40 -22.25 -1.34
CA LEU A 377 11.45 -21.46 -0.67
C LEU A 377 11.73 -21.99 0.74
N GLY A 378 10.67 -22.32 1.50
CA GLY A 378 10.78 -22.89 2.84
C GLY A 378 11.38 -24.30 2.85
N ALA A 379 11.07 -25.13 1.85
CA ALA A 379 11.59 -26.49 1.74
C ALA A 379 13.05 -26.56 1.25
N SER A 380 13.48 -25.61 0.41
CA SER A 380 14.83 -25.60 -0.17
C SER A 380 15.92 -25.08 0.79
N GLY A 381 15.54 -24.32 1.83
CA GLY A 381 16.48 -23.71 2.79
C GLY A 381 17.27 -22.50 2.25
N TYR A 382 17.18 -22.20 0.95
CA TYR A 382 17.73 -21.00 0.34
C TYR A 382 16.68 -19.87 0.39
N GLY A 383 16.58 -19.23 1.56
CA GLY A 383 15.48 -18.34 1.89
C GLY A 383 15.53 -16.92 1.31
N LEU A 384 14.70 -16.07 1.92
CA LEU A 384 14.54 -14.64 1.61
C LEU A 384 15.87 -13.86 1.75
N SER A 385 16.12 -12.86 0.89
CA SER A 385 17.46 -12.25 0.75
C SER A 385 17.45 -10.71 0.67
N GLY A 386 18.29 -10.10 -0.18
CA GLY A 386 18.40 -8.66 -0.41
C GLY A 386 19.72 -8.29 -1.12
N PRO A 387 20.03 -7.00 -1.31
CA PRO A 387 19.23 -5.84 -0.88
C PRO A 387 17.96 -5.63 -1.71
N THR A 388 17.06 -4.76 -1.22
CA THR A 388 15.75 -4.49 -1.83
C THR A 388 15.89 -3.35 -2.85
N SER A 389 15.55 -3.61 -4.11
CA SER A 389 15.52 -2.62 -5.19
C SER A 389 14.41 -2.97 -6.17
N PHE A 390 13.57 -1.99 -6.55
CA PHE A 390 12.51 -2.21 -7.54
C PHE A 390 12.98 -1.99 -8.97
N ALA A 391 14.17 -1.41 -9.18
CA ALA A 391 14.69 -1.12 -10.51
C ALA A 391 14.67 -2.32 -11.49
N PRO A 392 15.11 -3.55 -11.10
CA PRO A 392 15.05 -4.70 -12.01
C PRO A 392 13.62 -5.09 -12.43
N LEU A 393 12.65 -4.92 -11.52
CA LEU A 393 11.24 -5.19 -11.78
C LEU A 393 10.63 -4.13 -12.69
N ILE A 394 10.93 -2.86 -12.46
CA ILE A 394 10.46 -1.74 -13.29
C ILE A 394 11.04 -1.85 -14.70
N TYR A 395 12.33 -2.17 -14.85
CA TYR A 395 12.92 -2.46 -16.16
C TYR A 395 12.28 -3.67 -16.85
N LYS A 396 11.93 -4.74 -16.12
CA LYS A 396 11.20 -5.87 -16.70
C LYS A 396 9.78 -5.50 -17.12
N ALA A 397 9.10 -4.63 -16.38
CA ALA A 397 7.79 -4.12 -16.77
C ALA A 397 7.85 -3.24 -18.04
N ILE A 398 8.86 -2.39 -18.17
CA ILE A 398 9.15 -1.63 -19.41
C ILE A 398 9.41 -2.58 -20.59
N GLU A 399 10.13 -3.68 -20.38
CA GLU A 399 10.36 -4.72 -21.39
C GLU A 399 9.04 -5.36 -21.85
N VAL A 400 8.15 -5.72 -20.93
CA VAL A 400 6.82 -6.29 -21.21
C VAL A 400 5.93 -5.29 -21.97
N VAL A 401 5.87 -4.03 -21.54
CA VAL A 401 5.11 -2.96 -22.23
C VAL A 401 5.61 -2.79 -23.67
N SER A 402 6.93 -2.79 -23.86
CA SER A 402 7.58 -2.64 -25.18
C SER A 402 7.31 -3.83 -26.09
N GLN A 403 7.28 -5.06 -25.54
CA GLN A 403 6.96 -6.29 -26.29
C GLN A 403 5.48 -6.37 -26.64
N ASN A 404 4.59 -5.88 -25.76
CA ASN A 404 3.15 -5.81 -25.99
C ASN A 404 2.71 -4.44 -26.55
N GLY A 405 3.44 -3.96 -27.57
CA GLY A 405 2.99 -2.89 -28.48
C GLY A 405 2.80 -1.49 -27.89
N ASN A 406 3.33 -1.20 -26.69
CA ASN A 406 3.00 0.00 -25.91
C ASN A 406 1.48 0.15 -25.63
N GLU A 407 0.79 -0.96 -25.33
CA GLU A 407 -0.50 -0.92 -24.64
C GLU A 407 -0.32 -0.46 -23.18
N GLN A 408 -1.38 0.04 -22.52
CA GLN A 408 -1.25 0.41 -21.10
C GLN A 408 -1.08 -0.83 -20.24
N HIS A 409 -0.05 -0.82 -19.40
CA HIS A 409 0.09 -1.81 -18.32
C HIS A 409 0.08 -1.12 -16.95
N ILE A 410 -0.38 -1.85 -15.94
CA ILE A 410 -0.27 -1.50 -14.53
C ILE A 410 0.75 -2.47 -13.91
N LEU A 411 1.84 -1.96 -13.32
CA LEU A 411 2.76 -2.75 -12.51
C LEU A 411 2.33 -2.65 -11.04
N LEU A 412 1.86 -3.76 -10.48
CA LEU A 412 1.55 -3.92 -9.07
C LEU A 412 2.78 -4.46 -8.32
N ILE A 413 3.36 -3.66 -7.44
CA ILE A 413 4.49 -4.05 -6.60
C ILE A 413 3.99 -4.31 -5.18
N LEU A 414 4.10 -5.54 -4.68
CA LEU A 414 3.87 -5.85 -3.26
C LEU A 414 5.24 -5.92 -2.56
N ALA A 415 5.49 -5.07 -1.57
CA ALA A 415 6.76 -5.10 -0.81
C ALA A 415 6.66 -4.50 0.59
N ASP A 416 7.66 -4.78 1.43
CA ASP A 416 7.71 -4.32 2.83
C ASP A 416 8.32 -2.93 3.07
N GLY A 417 8.65 -2.22 1.99
CA GLY A 417 9.15 -0.85 2.01
C GLY A 417 10.63 -0.71 2.39
N ALA A 418 11.31 -1.77 2.81
CA ALA A 418 12.69 -1.72 3.25
C ALA A 418 13.71 -1.62 2.09
N VAL A 419 13.64 -0.56 1.28
CA VAL A 419 14.70 -0.20 0.31
C VAL A 419 15.98 0.13 1.10
N THR A 420 16.98 -0.74 1.01
CA THR A 420 18.00 -0.88 2.07
C THR A 420 19.20 0.08 2.00
N ASP A 421 19.50 0.63 0.82
CA ASP A 421 20.70 1.45 0.57
C ASP A 421 20.39 2.61 -0.38
N ASP A 422 21.07 3.75 -0.21
CA ASP A 422 20.90 4.94 -1.07
C ASP A 422 21.07 4.63 -2.57
N ALA A 423 21.96 3.69 -2.91
CA ALA A 423 22.17 3.23 -4.27
C ALA A 423 20.96 2.47 -4.85
N CYS A 424 20.23 1.73 -4.02
CA CYS A 424 18.98 1.06 -4.41
C CYS A 424 17.82 2.06 -4.54
N CYS A 425 17.79 3.09 -3.69
CA CYS A 425 16.86 4.23 -3.81
C CYS A 425 17.09 4.97 -5.13
N GLU A 426 18.33 5.34 -5.45
CA GLU A 426 18.66 6.07 -6.67
C GLU A 426 18.47 5.24 -7.95
N ALA A 427 18.83 3.96 -7.95
CA ALA A 427 18.52 3.06 -9.07
C ALA A 427 17.01 2.93 -9.30
N THR A 428 16.22 2.87 -8.22
CA THR A 428 14.75 2.85 -8.30
C THR A 428 14.20 4.17 -8.83
N ARG A 429 14.71 5.32 -8.35
CA ARG A 429 14.36 6.66 -8.85
C ARG A 429 14.60 6.80 -10.36
N GLN A 430 15.77 6.35 -10.84
CA GLN A 430 16.10 6.38 -12.27
C GLN A 430 15.20 5.45 -13.11
N ALA A 431 14.83 4.27 -12.57
CA ALA A 431 13.89 3.38 -13.23
C ALA A 431 12.47 3.96 -13.29
N LEU A 432 12.00 4.65 -12.24
CA LEU A 432 10.69 5.32 -12.21
C LEU A 432 10.62 6.50 -13.20
N VAL A 433 11.70 7.29 -13.31
CA VAL A 433 11.78 8.36 -14.33
C VAL A 433 11.74 7.77 -15.74
N LEU A 434 12.53 6.73 -16.05
CA LEU A 434 12.50 6.08 -17.36
C LEU A 434 11.12 5.44 -17.66
N ALA A 435 10.45 4.87 -16.65
CA ALA A 435 9.10 4.32 -16.82
C ALA A 435 8.06 5.37 -17.23
N SER A 436 8.31 6.66 -17.00
CA SER A 436 7.40 7.76 -17.42
C SER A 436 7.50 8.10 -18.92
N ASP A 437 8.47 7.55 -19.65
CA ASP A 437 8.52 7.59 -21.13
C ASP A 437 7.65 6.48 -21.77
N TYR A 438 7.01 5.64 -20.97
CA TYR A 438 6.19 4.50 -21.40
C TYR A 438 4.75 4.59 -20.87
N PRO A 439 3.77 3.91 -21.50
CA PRO A 439 2.40 3.80 -20.98
C PRO A 439 2.29 2.80 -19.82
N LEU A 440 3.07 3.04 -18.76
CA LEU A 440 3.19 2.20 -17.57
C LEU A 440 2.75 2.97 -16.33
N SER A 441 1.66 2.52 -15.70
CA SER A 441 1.27 2.93 -14.35
C SER A 441 1.95 2.01 -13.34
N ILE A 442 2.48 2.53 -12.22
CA ILE A 442 3.10 1.74 -11.17
C ILE A 442 2.35 1.97 -9.86
N VAL A 443 1.94 0.89 -9.20
CA VAL A 443 1.21 0.91 -7.93
C VAL A 443 1.97 0.05 -6.93
N MET A 444 2.53 0.68 -5.90
CA MET A 444 3.26 0.01 -4.84
C MET A 444 2.38 -0.12 -3.59
N ILE A 445 2.08 -1.36 -3.20
CA ILE A 445 1.34 -1.69 -1.98
C ILE A 445 2.34 -2.03 -0.88
N GLY A 446 2.37 -1.18 0.14
CA GLY A 446 3.19 -1.36 1.33
C GLY A 446 2.54 -2.31 2.32
N VAL A 447 3.10 -3.50 2.49
CA VAL A 447 2.68 -4.49 3.49
C VAL A 447 3.64 -4.53 4.67
N GLY A 448 3.14 -4.63 5.90
CA GLY A 448 3.98 -4.63 7.10
C GLY A 448 4.13 -3.28 7.80
N ASP A 449 5.15 -3.16 8.65
CA ASP A 449 5.32 -2.05 9.59
C ASP A 449 5.94 -0.79 8.94
N GLY A 450 6.96 -0.95 8.08
CA GLY A 450 7.64 0.14 7.36
C GLY A 450 9.07 0.43 7.88
N PRO A 451 9.62 1.66 7.77
CA PRO A 451 8.96 2.92 7.44
C PRO A 451 8.59 3.06 5.95
N TRP A 452 7.82 4.11 5.65
CA TRP A 452 7.20 4.31 4.33
C TRP A 452 7.62 5.63 3.65
N ASP A 453 8.55 6.38 4.24
CA ASP A 453 8.79 7.77 3.87
C ASP A 453 9.48 7.93 2.52
N VAL A 454 10.37 7.01 2.14
CA VAL A 454 10.94 6.93 0.78
C VAL A 454 9.86 6.61 -0.26
N MET A 455 8.85 5.82 0.09
CA MET A 455 7.74 5.51 -0.83
C MET A 455 6.85 6.72 -1.07
N LYS A 456 6.64 7.57 -0.04
CA LYS A 456 5.96 8.87 -0.18
C LYS A 456 6.78 9.86 -1.02
N GLU A 457 8.11 9.83 -0.92
CA GLU A 457 8.97 10.66 -1.77
C GLU A 457 8.83 10.25 -3.25
N PHE A 458 8.72 8.95 -3.53
CA PHE A 458 8.47 8.45 -4.89
C PHE A 458 7.04 8.75 -5.38
N ASP A 459 6.07 8.87 -4.46
CA ASP A 459 4.71 9.35 -4.69
C ASP A 459 4.72 10.84 -5.09
N ASP A 460 5.15 11.75 -4.20
CA ASP A 460 4.97 13.21 -4.35
C ASP A 460 6.07 13.95 -5.12
N ALA A 461 7.31 13.44 -5.10
CA ALA A 461 8.51 14.31 -5.17
C ALA A 461 9.61 13.85 -6.14
N LEU A 462 9.26 13.17 -7.24
CA LEU A 462 10.22 12.81 -8.29
C LEU A 462 10.38 13.91 -9.36
N PRO A 463 11.46 14.72 -9.35
CA PRO A 463 11.78 15.59 -10.47
C PRO A 463 12.10 14.77 -11.73
N SER A 464 11.88 15.39 -12.91
CA SER A 464 12.20 14.86 -14.24
C SER A 464 11.35 13.70 -14.79
N ARG A 465 10.31 13.21 -14.09
CA ARG A 465 9.29 12.33 -14.73
C ARG A 465 8.35 13.12 -15.66
N GLN A 466 7.94 12.53 -16.79
CA GLN A 466 7.08 13.17 -17.80
C GLN A 466 5.66 13.44 -17.31
N PHE A 467 5.13 12.50 -16.52
CA PHE A 467 3.83 12.55 -15.84
C PHE A 467 3.92 11.78 -14.53
N ASP A 468 2.90 11.88 -13.69
CA ASP A 468 2.84 11.11 -12.46
C ASP A 468 2.54 9.63 -12.75
N ASN A 469 3.48 8.74 -12.44
CA ASN A 469 3.42 7.34 -12.86
C ASN A 469 3.58 6.33 -11.71
N PHE A 470 3.62 6.78 -10.45
CA PHE A 470 3.82 5.96 -9.27
C PHE A 470 2.81 6.32 -8.18
N GLN A 471 2.08 5.34 -7.66
CA GLN A 471 1.19 5.48 -6.51
C GLN A 471 1.64 4.55 -5.37
N PHE A 472 1.79 5.07 -4.16
CA PHE A 472 2.00 4.32 -2.92
C PHE A 472 0.72 4.10 -2.10
N VAL A 473 0.45 2.86 -1.67
CA VAL A 473 -0.71 2.51 -0.82
C VAL A 473 -0.30 1.66 0.39
N PRO A 474 -0.34 2.18 1.64
CA PRO A 474 -0.02 1.42 2.83
C PRO A 474 -1.17 0.48 3.25
N PHE A 475 -1.01 -0.83 3.02
CA PHE A 475 -2.01 -1.86 3.27
C PHE A 475 -2.38 -2.03 4.76
N ALA A 476 -1.42 -1.79 5.67
CA ALA A 476 -1.60 -1.99 7.12
C ALA A 476 -2.87 -1.32 7.71
N LYS A 477 -3.27 -0.16 7.16
CA LYS A 477 -4.51 0.55 7.55
C LYS A 477 -5.78 -0.28 7.25
N PHE A 478 -5.80 -0.94 6.09
CA PHE A 478 -6.91 -1.79 5.66
C PHE A 478 -6.86 -3.12 6.39
N GLN A 479 -5.67 -3.72 6.53
CA GLN A 479 -5.48 -4.99 7.25
C GLN A 479 -6.10 -4.98 8.65
N ALA A 480 -5.87 -3.91 9.44
CA ALA A 480 -6.48 -3.77 10.77
C ALA A 480 -8.02 -3.76 10.75
N LEU A 481 -8.64 -3.22 9.69
CA LEU A 481 -10.09 -3.25 9.48
C LEU A 481 -10.59 -4.63 8.99
N LEU A 482 -9.79 -5.36 8.21
CA LEU A 482 -10.09 -6.72 7.74
C LEU A 482 -10.03 -7.75 8.88
N GLU A 483 -9.11 -7.57 9.83
CA GLU A 483 -8.93 -8.46 10.99
C GLU A 483 -9.93 -8.20 12.13
N SER A 484 -10.33 -6.95 12.34
CA SER A 484 -11.23 -6.56 13.46
C SER A 484 -12.68 -6.26 13.04
N GLY A 485 -12.96 -6.18 11.74
CA GLY A 485 -14.26 -5.81 11.20
C GLY A 485 -15.32 -6.90 11.28
N ARG A 486 -16.60 -6.49 11.25
CA ARG A 486 -17.71 -7.37 10.89
C ARG A 486 -17.74 -7.56 9.37
N PRO A 487 -18.34 -8.63 8.81
CA PRO A 487 -18.26 -8.94 7.38
C PRO A 487 -18.60 -7.81 6.39
N ARG A 488 -19.58 -6.92 6.69
CA ARG A 488 -19.84 -5.71 5.87
C ARG A 488 -18.67 -4.71 5.91
N GLN A 489 -18.06 -4.51 7.07
CA GLN A 489 -16.91 -3.62 7.25
C GLN A 489 -15.65 -4.18 6.58
N CYS A 490 -15.49 -5.51 6.57
CA CYS A 490 -14.42 -6.18 5.81
C CYS A 490 -14.56 -5.86 4.31
N ARG A 491 -15.70 -6.17 3.69
CA ARG A 491 -15.88 -5.95 2.24
C ARG A 491 -15.84 -4.48 1.83
N LEU A 492 -16.30 -3.56 2.67
CA LEU A 492 -16.09 -2.12 2.45
C LEU A 492 -14.61 -1.72 2.56
N ALA A 493 -13.81 -2.35 3.42
CA ALA A 493 -12.35 -2.13 3.46
C ALA A 493 -11.63 -2.76 2.26
N GLU A 494 -12.12 -3.89 1.73
CA GLU A 494 -11.63 -4.52 0.49
C GLU A 494 -11.88 -3.59 -0.72
N ALA A 495 -13.11 -3.09 -0.87
CA ALA A 495 -13.47 -2.14 -1.94
C ALA A 495 -12.76 -0.78 -1.80
N ALA A 496 -12.63 -0.23 -0.58
CA ALA A 496 -11.90 1.00 -0.33
C ALA A 496 -10.38 0.85 -0.58
N PHE A 497 -9.79 -0.31 -0.28
CA PHE A 497 -8.41 -0.62 -0.61
C PHE A 497 -8.18 -0.66 -2.13
N ALA A 498 -9.02 -1.38 -2.86
CA ALA A 498 -8.93 -1.46 -4.31
C ALA A 498 -9.15 -0.10 -5.00
N LEU A 499 -10.06 0.72 -4.47
CA LEU A 499 -10.21 2.12 -4.90
C LEU A 499 -8.91 2.91 -4.67
N CYS A 500 -8.32 2.87 -3.47
CA CYS A 500 -7.06 3.58 -3.19
C CYS A 500 -5.89 3.08 -4.05
N ALA A 501 -5.84 1.79 -4.40
CA ALA A 501 -4.84 1.21 -5.30
C ALA A 501 -4.97 1.68 -6.76
N LEU A 502 -6.14 2.16 -7.17
CA LEU A 502 -6.46 2.44 -8.58
C LEU A 502 -6.91 3.88 -8.85
N GLN A 503 -7.11 4.70 -7.81
CA GLN A 503 -7.66 6.06 -7.88
C GLN A 503 -6.96 6.98 -8.89
N GLU A 504 -5.63 6.87 -9.02
CA GLU A 504 -4.87 7.70 -9.95
C GLU A 504 -4.76 7.11 -11.37
N VAL A 505 -4.89 5.80 -11.56
CA VAL A 505 -4.69 5.15 -12.88
C VAL A 505 -5.52 5.78 -14.01
N PRO A 506 -6.79 6.22 -13.82
CA PRO A 506 -7.53 7.02 -14.81
C PRO A 506 -6.84 8.34 -15.19
N ALA A 507 -6.28 9.06 -14.21
CA ALA A 507 -5.57 10.31 -14.41
C ALA A 507 -4.22 10.08 -15.12
N GLN A 508 -3.49 9.03 -14.72
CA GLN A 508 -2.23 8.62 -15.35
C GLN A 508 -2.46 8.24 -16.82
N ARG A 509 -3.48 7.44 -17.14
CA ARG A 509 -3.90 7.14 -18.53
C ARG A 509 -4.24 8.40 -19.32
N ALA A 510 -4.93 9.37 -18.70
CA ALA A 510 -5.24 10.65 -19.33
C ALA A 510 -3.99 11.50 -19.61
N ALA A 511 -2.95 11.42 -18.79
CA ALA A 511 -1.64 12.05 -19.05
C ALA A 511 -0.87 11.33 -20.16
N MET A 512 -0.76 9.99 -20.12
CA MET A 512 -0.14 9.17 -21.18
C MET A 512 -0.73 9.47 -22.57
N ARG A 513 -2.06 9.69 -22.66
CA ARG A 513 -2.75 10.07 -23.90
C ARG A 513 -2.36 11.47 -24.40
N GLN A 514 -2.13 12.43 -23.51
CA GLN A 514 -1.72 13.79 -23.88
C GLN A 514 -0.25 13.85 -24.30
N LEU A 515 0.60 13.02 -23.70
CA LEU A 515 2.01 12.84 -24.07
C LEU A 515 2.21 11.99 -25.34
N GLY A 516 1.18 11.26 -25.79
CA GLY A 516 1.24 10.43 -27.00
C GLY A 516 2.03 9.12 -26.85
N LEU A 517 2.11 8.57 -25.62
CA LEU A 517 2.94 7.39 -25.32
C LEU A 517 2.37 6.07 -25.90
N PHE A 518 1.08 6.07 -26.24
CA PHE A 518 0.42 4.96 -26.93
C PHE A 518 0.77 4.96 -28.42
N GLN A 519 1.13 3.79 -28.96
CA GLN A 519 1.26 3.66 -30.41
C GLN A 519 -0.09 3.90 -31.11
N ALA A 520 -0.06 4.58 -32.26
CA ALA A 520 -1.22 4.64 -33.13
C ALA A 520 -1.48 3.23 -33.69
N HIS A 521 -2.65 2.65 -33.39
CA HIS A 521 -3.03 1.33 -33.91
C HIS A 521 -3.03 1.33 -35.46
N GLU A 522 -2.00 0.72 -36.06
CA GLU A 522 -2.29 -0.15 -37.19
C GLU A 522 -3.13 -1.33 -36.67
N PRO A 523 -4.20 -1.73 -37.37
CA PRO A 523 -5.10 -2.77 -36.88
C PRO A 523 -4.33 -4.10 -36.79
N PRO A 524 -4.35 -4.78 -35.62
CA PRO A 524 -3.46 -5.92 -35.38
C PRO A 524 -3.68 -7.04 -36.38
N ALA A 525 -2.59 -7.47 -37.02
CA ALA A 525 -2.59 -8.65 -37.88
C ALA A 525 -3.02 -9.86 -37.03
N LYS A 526 -4.19 -10.42 -37.35
CA LYS A 526 -4.86 -11.47 -36.56
C LYS A 526 -3.89 -12.61 -36.22
N ARG A 527 -3.47 -12.71 -34.95
CA ARG A 527 -2.64 -13.81 -34.45
C ARG A 527 -3.35 -15.14 -34.82
N PRO A 528 -2.62 -16.15 -35.36
CA PRO A 528 -3.25 -17.41 -35.75
C PRO A 528 -3.79 -18.12 -34.51
N ARG A 529 -5.07 -18.52 -34.56
CA ARG A 529 -5.70 -19.28 -33.48
C ARG A 529 -4.96 -20.59 -33.28
N LEU A 530 -4.32 -20.76 -32.12
CA LEU A 530 -3.90 -22.07 -31.64
C LEU A 530 -5.16 -22.93 -31.45
N SER A 531 -5.19 -24.09 -32.12
CA SER A 531 -6.26 -25.07 -31.96
C SER A 531 -6.15 -25.76 -30.60
N ARG A 532 -7.30 -25.95 -29.94
CA ARG A 532 -7.46 -26.89 -28.82
C ARG A 532 -7.07 -28.32 -29.22
#